data_AF-A0A838FDT5-F1
#
_entry.id   AF-A0A838FDT5-F1
#
_cell.length_a   1.000
_cell.length_b   1.000
_cell.length_c   1.000
_cell.angle_alpha   90.00
_cell.angle_beta   90.00
_cell.angle_gamma   90.00
#
_symmetry.space_group_name_H-M   'P 1'
#
loop_
_entity.id
_entity.type
_entity.pdbx_description
1 polymer ?
#
loop_
_entity_poly.entity_id
_entity_poly.type
_entity_poly.pdbx_seq_one_letter_code
_entity_poly.pdbx_strand_id
1 'polypeptide(L)'
;MERLSTLTYETTGRIARITLNRPERGNCITLEMPRELSACVERADLDPEVHVIALAGNGKGFCGGYDLTLAAEGQMDGLGAADAPAGSPLDPAVQDRNHDPAETWDPMVDYAMMSRNV
;
A
#
# COMPACT_ATOMS: atom_id res chain seq x y z
N MET A 1 -6.53 -5.39 17.89
CA MET A 1 -6.66 -5.25 16.43
C MET A 1 -8.12 -5.44 16.07
N GLU A 2 -8.71 -4.48 15.37
CA GLU A 2 -10.09 -4.59 14.88
C GLU A 2 -10.20 -5.75 13.87
N ARG A 3 -11.43 -6.19 13.60
CA ARG A 3 -11.67 -7.29 12.66
C ARG A 3 -11.29 -6.85 11.24
N LEU A 4 -10.32 -7.54 10.64
CA LEU A 4 -9.92 -7.33 9.25
C LEU A 4 -11.08 -7.64 8.28
N SER A 5 -11.27 -6.76 7.32
CA SER A 5 -12.33 -6.82 6.31
C SER A 5 -11.79 -6.97 4.89
N THR A 6 -10.56 -6.52 4.63
CA THR A 6 -9.91 -6.59 3.31
C THR A 6 -8.71 -7.53 3.26
N LEU A 7 -8.19 -7.94 4.42
CA LEU A 7 -7.01 -8.80 4.58
C LEU A 7 -7.31 -10.02 5.47
N THR A 8 -6.45 -11.03 5.40
CA THR A 8 -6.27 -12.02 6.47
C THR A 8 -4.84 -11.94 7.02
N TYR A 9 -4.67 -12.35 8.28
CA TYR A 9 -3.39 -12.41 8.96
C TYR A 9 -3.25 -13.76 9.68
N GLU A 10 -2.17 -14.47 9.41
CA GLU A 10 -1.81 -15.69 10.13
C GLU A 10 -0.29 -15.78 10.34
N THR A 11 0.14 -16.52 11.35
CA THR A 11 1.56 -16.80 11.61
C THR A 11 1.79 -18.31 11.47
N THR A 12 2.77 -18.71 10.64
CA THR A 12 3.19 -20.11 10.53
C THR A 12 4.69 -20.20 10.72
N GLY A 13 5.12 -20.76 11.86
CA GLY A 13 6.52 -20.67 12.28
C GLY A 13 6.93 -19.20 12.44
N ARG A 14 8.06 -18.81 11.84
CA ARG A 14 8.60 -17.44 11.91
C ARG A 14 8.10 -16.50 10.80
N ILE A 15 7.02 -16.86 10.12
CA ILE A 15 6.50 -16.12 8.96
C ILE A 15 5.12 -15.57 9.31
N ALA A 16 4.98 -14.24 9.30
CA ALA A 16 3.69 -13.57 9.26
C ALA A 16 3.18 -13.54 7.81
N ARG A 17 2.09 -14.25 7.54
CA ARG A 17 1.40 -14.25 6.24
C ARG A 17 0.25 -13.26 6.28
N ILE A 18 0.34 -12.25 5.43
CA ILE A 18 -0.72 -11.27 5.18
C ILE A 18 -1.28 -11.57 3.80
N THR A 19 -2.59 -11.80 3.70
CA THR A 19 -3.22 -12.11 2.40
C THR A 19 -4.30 -11.09 2.06
N LEU A 20 -4.18 -10.42 0.92
CA LEU A 20 -5.25 -9.60 0.36
C LEU A 20 -6.47 -10.48 0.08
N ASN A 21 -7.65 -10.12 0.57
CA ASN A 21 -8.79 -11.02 0.63
C ASN A 21 -10.07 -10.39 0.05
N ARG A 22 -9.97 -9.87 -1.18
CA ARG A 22 -11.10 -9.43 -2.01
C ARG A 22 -11.01 -10.06 -3.41
N PRO A 23 -10.89 -11.40 -3.53
CA PRO A 23 -10.59 -12.06 -4.81
C PRO A 23 -11.63 -11.78 -5.91
N GLU A 24 -12.90 -11.60 -5.54
CA GLU A 24 -14.01 -11.25 -6.43
C GLU A 24 -13.89 -9.85 -7.04
N ARG A 25 -13.06 -8.99 -6.43
CA ARG A 25 -12.70 -7.65 -6.91
C ARG A 25 -11.22 -7.59 -7.33
N GLY A 26 -10.59 -8.72 -7.61
CA GLY A 26 -9.17 -8.77 -8.02
C GLY A 26 -8.20 -8.26 -6.96
N ASN A 27 -8.58 -8.30 -5.67
CA ASN A 27 -7.81 -7.73 -4.55
C ASN A 27 -7.47 -6.24 -4.74
N CYS A 28 -8.34 -5.47 -5.42
CA CYS A 28 -8.12 -4.04 -5.60
C CYS A 28 -8.10 -3.29 -4.25
N ILE A 29 -7.27 -2.24 -4.19
CA ILE A 29 -7.01 -1.44 -3.01
C ILE A 29 -8.17 -0.49 -2.77
N THR A 30 -8.78 -0.60 -1.59
CA THR A 30 -9.77 0.36 -1.06
C THR A 30 -9.08 1.32 -0.09
N LEU A 31 -9.82 2.30 0.47
CA LEU A 31 -9.28 3.18 1.51
C LEU A 31 -8.93 2.44 2.82
N GLU A 32 -9.62 1.33 3.11
CA GLU A 32 -9.43 0.58 4.34
C GLU A 32 -8.21 -0.35 4.30
N MET A 33 -7.89 -0.88 3.11
CA MET A 33 -6.83 -1.88 2.95
C MET A 33 -5.43 -1.38 3.40
N PRO A 34 -4.98 -0.15 3.08
CA PRO A 34 -3.70 0.35 3.60
C PRO A 34 -3.66 0.46 5.12
N ARG A 35 -4.77 0.82 5.77
CA ARG A 35 -4.87 0.91 7.24
C ARG A 35 -4.72 -0.46 7.87
N GLU A 36 -5.46 -1.43 7.34
CA GLU A 36 -5.37 -2.83 7.76
C GLU A 36 -3.96 -3.40 7.53
N LEU A 37 -3.34 -3.10 6.39
CA LEU A 37 -2.00 -3.59 6.05
C LEU A 37 -0.96 -3.01 7.01
N SER A 38 -1.02 -1.71 7.30
CA SER A 38 -0.14 -1.06 8.28
C SER A 38 -0.26 -1.72 9.65
N ALA A 39 -1.50 -1.99 10.11
CA ALA A 39 -1.73 -2.66 11.39
C ALA A 39 -1.20 -4.11 11.40
N CYS A 40 -1.31 -4.84 10.29
CA CYS A 40 -0.74 -6.17 10.14
C CYS A 40 0.80 -6.15 10.18
N VAL A 41 1.42 -5.19 9.50
CA VAL A 41 2.88 -5.03 9.47
C VAL A 41 3.40 -4.64 10.84
N GLU A 42 2.78 -3.67 11.52
CA GLU A 42 3.16 -3.27 12.88
C GLU A 42 3.00 -4.44 13.86
N ARG A 43 1.92 -5.22 13.75
CA ARG A 43 1.74 -6.44 14.55
C ARG A 43 2.88 -7.44 14.34
N ALA A 44 3.33 -7.63 13.10
CA ALA A 44 4.42 -8.53 12.77
C ALA A 44 5.77 -7.99 13.28
N ASP A 45 6.00 -6.68 13.17
CA ASP A 45 7.22 -6.00 13.63
C ASP A 45 7.40 -6.07 15.15
N LEU A 46 6.29 -5.97 15.89
CA LEU A 46 6.28 -6.08 17.36
C LEU A 46 6.39 -7.53 17.88
N ASP A 47 6.32 -8.55 17.01
CA ASP A 47 6.43 -9.95 17.38
C ASP A 47 7.87 -10.47 17.17
N PRO A 48 8.65 -10.69 18.24
CA PRO A 48 10.05 -11.13 18.11
C PRO A 48 10.21 -12.54 17.52
N GLU A 49 9.14 -13.34 17.43
CA GLU A 49 9.19 -14.65 16.77
C GLU A 49 9.00 -14.55 15.25
N VAL A 50 8.52 -13.41 14.73
CA VAL A 50 8.36 -13.15 13.30
C VAL A 50 9.66 -12.63 12.72
N HIS A 51 10.17 -13.29 11.68
CA HIS A 51 11.40 -12.92 10.99
C HIS A 51 11.14 -12.48 9.55
N VAL A 52 9.98 -12.86 8.99
CA VAL A 52 9.63 -12.62 7.60
C VAL A 52 8.15 -12.27 7.52
N ILE A 53 7.85 -11.21 6.77
CA ILE A 53 6.50 -10.89 6.33
C ILE A 53 6.33 -11.39 4.89
N ALA A 54 5.34 -12.24 4.66
CA ALA A 54 4.95 -12.71 3.32
C ALA A 54 3.59 -12.11 2.97
N LEU A 55 3.57 -11.22 1.97
CA LEU A 55 2.35 -10.62 1.44
C LEU A 55 1.90 -11.37 0.18
N ALA A 56 0.65 -11.81 0.14
CA ALA A 56 0.07 -12.53 -0.99
C ALA A 56 -1.35 -12.02 -1.32
N GLY A 57 -1.89 -12.39 -2.48
CA GLY A 57 -3.29 -12.17 -2.83
C GLY A 57 -4.06 -13.48 -2.82
N ASN A 58 -5.28 -13.48 -2.29
CA ASN A 58 -6.17 -14.63 -2.35
C ASN A 58 -6.73 -14.78 -3.78
N GLY A 59 -6.96 -16.01 -4.22
CA GLY A 59 -7.51 -16.30 -5.55
C GLY A 59 -6.46 -16.27 -6.67
N LYS A 60 -6.86 -15.78 -7.85
CA LYS A 60 -6.10 -15.97 -9.12
C LYS A 60 -4.99 -14.95 -9.35
N GLY A 61 -4.95 -13.86 -8.59
CA GLY A 61 -4.02 -12.75 -8.80
C GLY A 61 -3.61 -12.09 -7.50
N PHE A 62 -2.51 -11.33 -7.56
CA PHE A 62 -2.00 -10.60 -6.41
C PHE A 62 -2.90 -9.40 -6.06
N CYS A 63 -2.84 -8.33 -6.86
CA CYS A 63 -3.58 -7.09 -6.66
C CYS A 63 -3.82 -6.40 -8.02
N GLY A 64 -5.04 -5.90 -8.24
CA GLY A 64 -5.41 -5.13 -9.43
C GLY A 64 -5.07 -3.63 -9.40
N GLY A 65 -4.38 -3.15 -8.36
CA GLY A 65 -4.15 -1.72 -8.12
C GLY A 65 -5.32 -1.07 -7.36
N TYR A 66 -5.50 0.24 -7.50
CA TYR A 66 -6.64 0.95 -6.89
C TYR A 66 -7.98 0.49 -7.45
N ASP A 67 -9.00 0.43 -6.60
CA ASP A 67 -10.36 0.02 -6.99
C ASP A 67 -11.04 1.11 -7.82
N LEU A 68 -10.92 1.00 -9.15
CA LEU A 68 -11.45 2.00 -10.09
C LEU A 68 -12.97 2.17 -10.01
N THR A 69 -13.71 1.14 -9.56
CA THR A 69 -15.16 1.27 -9.34
C THR A 69 -15.44 2.18 -8.15
N LEU A 70 -14.76 1.96 -7.02
CA LEU A 70 -14.89 2.82 -5.85
C LEU A 70 -14.41 4.25 -6.15
N ALA A 71 -13.34 4.39 -6.94
CA ALA A 71 -12.85 5.70 -7.37
C ALA A 71 -13.88 6.44 -8.24
N ALA A 72 -14.49 5.77 -9.21
CA ALA A 72 -15.54 6.36 -10.04
C ALA A 72 -16.80 6.75 -9.24
N GLU A 73 -17.05 6.09 -8.11
CA GLU A 73 -18.15 6.38 -7.18
C GLU A 73 -17.80 7.45 -6.13
N GLY A 74 -16.60 8.05 -6.18
CA GLY A 74 -16.13 9.04 -5.20
C GLY A 74 -15.79 8.46 -3.82
N GLN A 75 -15.78 7.14 -3.68
CA GLN A 75 -15.49 6.44 -2.41
C GLN A 75 -13.99 6.31 -2.13
N MET A 76 -13.16 6.88 -3.01
CA MET A 76 -11.71 7.01 -2.85
C MET A 76 -11.24 8.47 -2.81
N ASP A 77 -12.18 9.42 -2.70
CA ASP A 77 -11.89 10.84 -2.53
C ASP A 77 -11.18 11.02 -1.18
N GLY A 78 -9.87 11.29 -1.22
CA GLY A 78 -8.99 11.32 -0.05
C GLY A 78 -7.67 10.54 -0.24
N LEU A 79 -7.54 9.75 -1.31
CA LEU A 79 -6.27 9.15 -1.74
C LEU A 79 -5.60 9.93 -2.88
N GLY A 80 -6.23 11.01 -3.35
CA GLY A 80 -5.73 11.83 -4.44
C GLY A 80 -4.68 12.84 -3.97
N ALA A 81 -3.68 13.07 -4.81
CA ALA A 81 -2.67 14.12 -4.68
C ALA A 81 -3.22 15.57 -4.66
N ALA A 82 -4.55 15.75 -4.81
CA ALA A 82 -5.18 17.06 -4.96
C ALA A 82 -4.96 17.99 -3.75
N ASP A 83 -4.83 17.44 -2.55
CA ASP A 83 -4.58 18.17 -1.31
C ASP A 83 -3.15 17.97 -0.76
N ALA A 84 -2.24 17.41 -1.57
CA ALA A 84 -0.87 17.17 -1.14
C ALA A 84 -0.15 18.51 -0.86
N PRO A 85 0.54 18.66 0.29
CA PRO A 85 1.32 19.86 0.55
C PRO A 85 2.33 20.10 -0.56
N ALA A 86 2.49 21.36 -0.98
CA ALA A 86 3.47 21.73 -1.99
C ALA A 86 4.88 21.25 -1.58
N GLY A 87 5.59 20.60 -2.50
CA GLY A 87 6.91 20.02 -2.26
C GLY A 87 6.90 18.65 -1.56
N SER A 88 5.74 18.10 -1.19
CA SER A 88 5.64 16.74 -0.65
C SER A 88 5.85 15.69 -1.74
N PRO A 89 6.15 14.42 -1.38
CA PRO A 89 6.25 13.33 -2.37
C PRO A 89 4.95 13.04 -3.13
N LEU A 90 3.82 13.55 -2.63
CA LEU A 90 2.51 13.44 -3.26
C LEU A 90 2.16 14.66 -4.11
N ASP A 91 2.97 15.73 -4.11
CA ASP A 91 2.76 16.90 -4.97
C ASP A 91 2.96 16.48 -6.44
N PRO A 92 1.97 16.69 -7.34
CA PRO A 92 2.09 16.35 -8.75
C PRO A 92 3.32 16.96 -9.43
N ALA A 93 3.68 18.21 -9.10
CA ALA A 93 4.84 18.87 -9.69
C ALA A 93 6.17 18.28 -9.21
N VAL A 94 6.17 17.62 -8.06
CA VAL A 94 7.32 16.86 -7.55
C VAL A 94 7.38 15.49 -8.24
N GLN A 95 6.25 14.80 -8.36
CA GLN A 95 6.17 13.50 -9.03
C GLN A 95 6.59 13.59 -10.50
N ASP A 96 6.10 14.59 -11.23
CA ASP A 96 6.43 14.82 -12.64
C ASP A 96 7.94 15.03 -12.85
N ARG A 97 8.58 15.81 -11.99
CA ARG A 97 10.03 16.06 -12.07
C ARG A 97 10.85 14.82 -11.74
N ASN A 98 10.40 13.98 -10.82
CA ASN A 98 11.15 12.78 -10.41
C ASN A 98 10.94 11.58 -11.34
N HIS A 99 9.81 11.54 -12.04
CA HIS A 99 9.46 10.47 -12.98
C HIS A 99 9.57 10.94 -14.43
N ASP A 100 10.47 11.88 -14.73
CA ASP A 100 10.73 12.31 -16.10
C ASP A 100 11.30 11.13 -16.91
N PRO A 101 10.56 10.59 -17.90
CA PRO A 101 11.02 9.47 -18.70
C PRO A 101 12.20 9.82 -19.63
N ALA A 102 12.53 11.12 -19.77
CA ALA A 102 13.67 11.58 -20.55
C ALA A 102 14.99 11.58 -19.76
N GLU A 103 14.96 11.44 -18.44
CA GLU A 103 16.15 11.42 -17.58
C GLU A 103 16.45 10.00 -17.04
N THR A 104 17.69 9.78 -16.58
CA THR A 104 18.03 8.53 -15.89
C THR A 104 17.48 8.61 -14.47
N TRP A 105 16.61 7.66 -14.11
CA TRP A 105 16.06 7.56 -12.77
C TRP A 105 17.17 7.47 -11.71
N ASP A 106 17.12 8.35 -10.70
CA ASP A 106 18.02 8.35 -9.56
C ASP A 106 17.36 7.70 -8.33
N PRO A 107 17.80 6.51 -7.91
CA PRO A 107 17.23 5.81 -6.76
C PRO A 107 17.42 6.56 -5.45
N MET A 108 18.45 7.41 -5.32
CA MET A 108 18.73 8.13 -4.07
C MET A 108 17.80 9.33 -3.91
N VAL A 109 17.43 9.98 -5.02
CA VAL A 109 16.41 11.04 -5.02
C VAL A 109 15.04 10.46 -4.69
N ASP A 110 14.70 9.32 -5.31
CA ASP A 110 13.43 8.65 -5.05
C ASP A 110 13.33 8.14 -3.60
N TYR A 111 14.40 7.54 -3.07
CA TYR A 111 14.46 7.13 -1.67
C TYR A 111 14.30 8.33 -0.71
N ALA A 112 15.02 9.43 -0.93
CA ALA A 112 14.93 10.63 -0.10
C ALA A 112 13.54 11.29 -0.17
N MET A 113 12.82 11.11 -1.28
CA MET A 113 11.41 11.50 -1.41
C MET A 113 10.51 10.57 -0.59
N MET A 114 10.60 9.26 -0.79
CA MET A 114 9.75 8.28 -0.11
C MET A 114 9.97 8.27 1.41
N SER A 115 11.20 8.49 1.89
CA SER A 115 11.56 8.49 3.31
C SER A 115 11.04 9.70 4.09
N ARG A 116 10.42 10.69 3.44
CA ARG A 116 9.83 11.86 4.12
C ARG A 116 8.43 11.61 4.69
N ASN A 117 7.84 10.47 4.36
CA ASN A 117 6.49 10.08 4.76
C ASN A 117 6.47 8.95 5.81
N VAL A 118 7.65 8.57 6.34
CA VAL A 118 7.82 7.62 7.44
C VAL A 118 8.21 8.34 8.73
#